data_AF-A0A3D3Z5Z4-F1
#
_entry.id   AF-A0A3D3Z5Z4-F1
#
_cell.length_a   1.000
_cell.length_b   1.000
_cell.length_c   1.000
_cell.angle_alpha   90.00
_cell.angle_beta   90.00
_cell.angle_gamma   90.00
#
_symmetry.space_group_name_H-M   'P 1'
#
loop_
_entity.id
_entity.type
_entity.pdbx_description
1 polymer ?
#
loop_
_entity_poly.entity_id
_entity_poly.type
_entity_poly.pdbx_seq_one_letter_code
_entity_poly.pdbx_strand_id
1 'polypeptide(L)' 'MKATHRRAIGITLTLVVLVVYSFFAASVGALFADKPWYAQISYFAVAGLAWVFPLYPVYMWMRKPDPD' A
#
# COMPACT_ATOMS: atom_id res chain seq x y z
N MET A 1 -23.08 17.24 2.17
CA MET A 1 -22.65 16.79 3.52
C MET A 1 -21.14 16.98 3.63
N LYS A 2 -20.69 17.64 4.70
CA LYS A 2 -19.43 18.41 4.80
C LYS A 2 -18.17 17.53 4.69
N ALA A 3 -17.10 18.10 4.14
CA ALA A 3 -15.81 17.53 3.73
C ALA A 3 -15.10 16.48 4.63
N THR A 4 -15.55 16.28 5.87
CA THR A 4 -15.04 15.28 6.83
C THR A 4 -15.18 13.84 6.35
N HIS A 5 -16.23 13.51 5.60
CA HIS A 5 -16.48 12.12 5.16
C HIS A 5 -15.40 11.62 4.19
N ARG A 6 -14.91 12.47 3.28
CA ARG A 6 -13.88 12.09 2.30
C ARG A 6 -12.51 11.88 2.93
N ARG A 7 -12.16 12.71 3.93
CA ARG A 7 -10.93 12.54 4.70
C ARG A 7 -10.95 11.22 5.49
N ALA A 8 -12.08 10.90 6.13
CA ALA A 8 -12.23 9.63 6.84
C ALA A 8 -12.11 8.44 5.89
N ILE A 9 -12.79 8.48 4.74
CA ILE A 9 -12.73 7.39 3.75
C ILE A 9 -11.32 7.25 3.17
N GLY A 10 -10.63 8.34 2.87
CA GLY A 10 -9.24 8.29 2.38
C GLY A 10 -8.27 7.63 3.35
N ILE A 11 -8.39 7.93 4.65
CA ILE A 11 -7.59 7.28 5.70
C ILE A 11 -7.92 5.79 5.79
N THR A 12 -9.21 5.44 5.83
CA THR A 12 -9.64 4.04 5.88
C THR A 12 -9.16 3.25 4.66
N LEU A 13 -9.27 3.80 3.44
CA LEU A 13 -8.78 3.14 2.23
C LEU A 13 -7.27 2.92 2.26
N THR A 14 -6.52 3.93 2.74
CA THR A 14 -5.07 3.83 2.91
C THR A 14 -4.71 2.68 3.85
N LEU A 15 -5.42 2.55 4.97
CA LEU A 15 -5.22 1.45 5.91
C LEU A 15 -5.57 0.09 5.30
N VAL A 16 -6.68 -0.02 4.57
CA VAL A 16 -7.07 -1.26 3.89
C VAL A 16 -6.00 -1.67 2.87
N VAL A 17 -5.53 -0.73 2.06
CA VAL A 17 -4.45 -0.97 1.10
C VAL A 17 -3.17 -1.43 1.80
N LEU A 18 -2.81 -0.79 2.91
CA LEU A 18 -1.62 -1.16 3.69
C LEU A 18 -1.73 -2.59 4.23
N VAL A 19 -2.90 -2.98 4.76
CA VAL A 19 -3.14 -4.34 5.27
C VAL A 19 -3.03 -5.35 4.13
N VAL A 20 -3.75 -5.14 3.03
CA VAL A 20 -3.70 -6.04 1.87
C VAL A 20 -2.28 -6.18 1.34
N TYR A 21 -1.58 -5.05 1.17
CA TYR A 21 -0.19 -5.04 0.71
C TYR A 21 0.74 -5.82 1.66
N SER A 22 0.61 -5.61 2.97
CA SER A 22 1.44 -6.28 3.97
C SER A 22 1.22 -7.80 3.95
N PHE A 23 -0.02 -8.27 3.76
CA PHE A 23 -0.31 -9.68 3.58
C PHE A 23 0.38 -10.25 2.34
N PHE A 24 0.26 -9.59 1.19
CA PHE A 24 0.95 -10.01 -0.04
C PHE A 24 2.48 -10.01 0.14
N ALA A 25 3.04 -8.96 0.73
CA ALA A 25 4.47 -8.83 0.97
C ALA A 25 4.99 -9.90 1.94
N ALA A 26 4.21 -10.27 2.96
CA ALA A 26 4.55 -11.37 3.88
C ALA A 26 4.48 -12.73 3.19
N SER A 27 3.43 -12.99 2.40
CA SER A 27 3.28 -14.24 1.64
C SER A 27 4.41 -14.43 0.63
N VAL A 28 4.77 -13.38 -0.10
CA VAL A 28 5.89 -13.43 -1.05
C VAL A 28 7.22 -13.51 -0.30
N GLY A 29 7.37 -12.78 0.82
CA GLY A 29 8.57 -12.81 1.66
C GLY A 29 8.87 -14.20 2.24
N ALA A 30 7.84 -14.99 2.54
CA ALA A 30 8.01 -16.37 2.97
C ALA A 30 8.73 -17.23 1.92
N LEU A 31 8.58 -16.93 0.62
CA LEU A 31 9.30 -17.63 -0.46
C LEU A 31 10.81 -17.29 -0.48
N PHE A 32 11.22 -16.24 0.22
CA PHE A 32 12.61 -15.83 0.38
C PHE A 32 13.20 -16.26 1.73
N ALA A 33 12.46 -16.99 2.57
CA ALA A 33 12.94 -17.44 3.88
C ALA A 33 14.17 -18.35 3.77
N ASP A 34 14.17 -19.27 2.80
CA ASP A 34 15.29 -20.21 2.57
C ASP A 34 16.39 -19.64 1.68
N LYS A 35 16.24 -18.39 1.24
CA LYS A 35 17.20 -17.73 0.35
C LYS A 35 18.30 -17.03 1.14
N PRO A 36 19.50 -16.90 0.55
CA PRO A 36 20.61 -16.21 1.19
C PRO A 36 20.29 -14.75 1.52
N TRP A 37 20.97 -14.23 2.54
CA TRP A 37 20.72 -12.94 3.17
C TRP A 37 20.64 -11.75 2.18
N TYR A 38 21.46 -11.74 1.13
CA TYR A 38 21.45 -10.69 0.11
C TYR A 38 20.14 -10.67 -0.69
N ALA A 39 19.56 -11.84 -0.98
CA ALA A 39 18.27 -11.94 -1.66
C ALA A 39 17.15 -11.41 -0.76
N GLN A 40 17.17 -11.73 0.54
CA GLN A 40 16.22 -11.18 1.51
C GLN A 40 16.31 -9.66 1.60
N ILE A 41 17.51 -9.09 1.73
CA ILE A 41 17.69 -7.64 1.81
C ILE A 41 17.18 -6.96 0.54
N SER A 42 17.55 -7.48 -0.65
CA SER A 42 17.06 -6.90 -1.91
C SER A 42 15.53 -6.96 -2.02
N TYR A 43 14.92 -8.07 -1.58
CA TYR A 43 13.47 -8.22 -1.54
C TYR A 43 12.82 -7.21 -0.60
N PHE A 44 13.27 -7.11 0.65
CA PHE A 44 12.71 -6.16 1.62
C PHE A 44 12.94 -4.70 1.22
N ALA A 45 14.07 -4.38 0.58
CA ALA A 45 14.32 -3.05 0.03
C ALA A 45 13.34 -2.71 -1.10
N VAL A 46 13.12 -3.62 -2.03
CA VAL A 46 12.17 -3.43 -3.13
C VAL A 46 10.73 -3.39 -2.62
N ALA A 47 10.35 -4.30 -1.72
CA ALA A 47 9.02 -4.29 -1.10
C ALA A 47 8.77 -2.96 -0.35
N GLY A 48 9.75 -2.50 0.44
CA GLY A 48 9.69 -1.22 1.14
C GLY A 48 9.55 0.01 0.23
N LEU A 49 9.89 -0.10 -1.07
CA LEU A 49 9.67 0.96 -2.06
C LEU A 49 8.41 0.73 -2.90
N ALA A 50 8.07 -0.53 -3.18
CA ALA A 50 6.96 -0.92 -4.03
C ALA A 50 5.59 -0.60 -3.42
N TRP A 51 5.46 -0.48 -2.09
CA TRP A 51 4.20 -0.13 -1.41
C TRP A 51 3.58 1.22 -1.86
N VAL A 52 4.36 2.09 -2.52
CA VAL A 52 3.85 3.36 -3.10
C VAL A 52 2.90 3.09 -4.28
N PHE A 53 3.10 2.01 -5.03
CA PHE A 53 2.21 1.63 -6.15
C PHE A 53 0.75 1.41 -5.69
N PRO A 54 0.50 0.60 -4.65
CA PRO A 54 -0.83 0.44 -4.07
C PRO A 54 -1.49 1.75 -3.58
N LEU A 55 -0.70 2.74 -3.15
CA LEU A 55 -1.23 4.02 -2.68
C LEU A 55 -1.67 4.95 -3.83
N TYR A 56 -1.07 4.82 -5.01
CA TYR A 56 -1.33 5.70 -6.14
C TYR A 56 -2.81 5.76 -6.57
N PRO A 57 -3.54 4.63 -6.70
CA PRO A 57 -4.98 4.63 -6.98
C PRO A 57 -5.81 5.38 -5.93
N VAL A 58 -5.46 5.22 -4.65
CA VAL A 58 -6.15 5.88 -3.52
C VAL A 58 -5.97 7.40 -3.61
N TYR A 59 -4.73 7.85 -3.84
CA TYR A 59 -4.41 9.27 -4.00
C TYR A 59 -5.10 9.88 -5.23
N MET A 60 -5.12 9.17 -6.36
CA MET A 60 -5.83 9.58 -7.57
C MET A 60 -7.33 9.78 -7.30
N TRP A 61 -7.94 8.86 -6.54
CA TRP A 61 -9.35 8.96 -6.16
C TRP A 61 -9.62 10.13 -5.22
N MET A 62 -8.74 10.36 -4.22
CA MET A 62 -8.86 11.50 -3.31
C MET A 62 -8.67 12.86 -4.01
N ARG A 63 -7.90 12.91 -5.10
CA ARG A 63 -7.67 14.12 -5.89
C ARG A 63 -8.77 14.44 -6.89
N LYS A 64 -9.73 13.54 -7.14
CA LYS A 64 -10.82 13.83 -8.06
C LYS A 64 -11.65 15.01 -7.52
N PRO A 65 -11.83 16.08 -8.31
CA PRO A 65 -12.69 17.19 -7.92
C PRO A 65 -14.12 16.69 -7.76
N ASP A 66 -14.83 17.32 -6.84
CA ASP A 66 -16.25 17.07 -6.71
C ASP A 66 -16.98 17.50 -7.98
N PRO A 67 -17.88 16.67 -8.56
CA PRO A 67 -18.74 17.14 -9.62
C PRO A 67 -19.69 18.19 -9.04
N ASP A 68 -19.65 19.38 -9.64
CA ASP A 68 -20.46 20.55 -9.30
C ASP A 68 -21.97 20.30 -9.46
#